data_AF-A0A8H5CAN0-F1
#
_entry.id   AF-A0A8H5CAN0-F1
#
_cell.length_a   1.000
_cell.length_b   1.000
_cell.length_c   1.000
_cell.angle_alpha   90.00
_cell.angle_beta   90.00
_cell.angle_gamma   90.00
#
_symmetry.space_group_name_H-M   'P 1'
#
loop_
_entity.id
_entity.type
_entity.pdbx_description
1 polymer ?
#
loop_
_entity_poly.entity_id
_entity_poly.type
_entity_poly.pdbx_seq_one_letter_code
_entity_poly.pdbx_strand_id
1 'polypeptide(L)'
;MKGSTGDSQLHHITSISNAGHNTQNNAPLTVQPPSTVPALQKPIQDKTVIVPSAPAHPTNIAVYPVDLTDPARLTTFVPLESPPAPQCRHKNDMSVPFTHIDLLEGGFWNGFPNGKFAIDLDYSTFSAHKNLAVQWATRGSSGANGKNGQSFTVNGETISQGRESYKQCLGILQCRNENCDIITRPKTHAKSLEKQTITQQCQCGASLEHFPCESRSYLIEYGQVGTDISTCKYRYINGQPHNHPRLPYVKHLTAQESKDTKEHLQINQDQTPLQSYAAGKDSEGKTKSAREIGQCLGNPDTFRYHRKNFKNSAKSEVGSSFINQFHSWIKRHRDEVIMRENTVGREDECVISFHTKWMRDQLLPKAVLIEGPLPLEGMLTDGAHKYWSDLNSVLISTTTFCPGIDRWVPCMFSFANGVTTRHYHWHFTSVIKSIFEAALEYDMEIKDELFALIVDFSDAQRLGFISAFVDCFMDWKDNTRTHAVIQSVGKCFCSANSSKVKRIIIPLPAIRSA
;
A
#
# COMPACT_ATOMS: atom_id res chain seq x y z
N MET A 1 53.15 -45.64 31.38
CA MET A 1 52.70 -45.21 32.72
C MET A 1 51.18 -45.29 32.75
N LYS A 2 50.65 -45.99 33.76
CA LYS A 2 49.26 -46.25 34.21
C LYS A 2 48.20 -45.31 33.58
N GLY A 3 47.15 -45.77 32.90
CA GLY A 3 46.02 -46.63 33.36
C GLY A 3 44.90 -45.74 33.96
N SER A 4 43.59 -45.94 33.82
CA SER A 4 42.75 -46.90 33.10
C SER A 4 41.28 -46.37 33.09
N THR A 5 40.48 -46.83 32.13
CA THR A 5 39.08 -47.36 32.21
C THR A 5 37.96 -46.74 33.07
N GLY A 6 36.76 -46.68 32.47
CA GLY A 6 35.48 -47.17 33.04
C GLY A 6 34.48 -46.07 33.45
N ASP A 7 33.37 -45.86 32.76
CA ASP A 7 32.09 -46.62 32.68
C ASP A 7 31.01 -46.20 33.71
N SER A 8 29.85 -45.78 33.15
CA SER A 8 28.45 -46.10 33.52
C SER A 8 27.85 -45.78 34.91
N GLN A 9 26.69 -45.09 34.90
CA GLN A 9 25.39 -45.40 35.57
C GLN A 9 24.57 -44.10 35.77
N LEU A 10 23.38 -43.91 35.18
CA LEU A 10 22.04 -44.44 35.53
C LEU A 10 21.62 -44.22 36.99
N HIS A 11 20.73 -43.24 37.22
CA HIS A 11 19.80 -43.25 38.36
C HIS A 11 18.40 -42.78 37.93
N HIS A 12 17.46 -43.73 38.01
CA HIS A 12 16.02 -43.59 38.18
C HIS A 12 15.69 -43.03 39.56
N ILE A 13 14.68 -42.14 39.68
CA ILE A 13 13.65 -42.11 40.76
C ILE A 13 12.37 -41.48 40.17
N THR A 14 11.37 -42.25 39.71
CA THR A 14 10.09 -42.65 40.36
C THR A 14 9.09 -41.54 40.76
N SER A 15 7.89 -41.70 40.18
CA SER A 15 6.59 -41.07 40.44
C SER A 15 6.05 -41.26 41.86
N ILE A 16 5.22 -40.32 42.34
CA ILE A 16 4.02 -40.62 43.15
C ILE A 16 2.87 -39.67 42.76
N SER A 17 1.75 -40.29 42.41
CA SER A 17 0.39 -39.78 42.26
C SER A 17 -0.27 -39.47 43.61
N ASN A 18 -1.20 -38.50 43.67
CA ASN A 18 -2.59 -38.84 44.06
C ASN A 18 -3.57 -37.68 43.91
N ALA A 19 -4.77 -38.10 43.50
CA ALA A 19 -5.98 -37.34 43.31
C ALA A 19 -6.64 -36.91 44.63
N GLY A 20 -7.55 -35.95 44.54
CA GLY A 20 -8.49 -35.62 45.61
C GLY A 20 -9.53 -34.59 45.16
N HIS A 21 -10.69 -35.08 44.72
CA HIS A 21 -11.93 -34.32 44.58
C HIS A 21 -12.28 -33.56 45.86
N ASN A 22 -12.83 -32.35 45.75
CA ASN A 22 -14.15 -32.10 46.35
C ASN A 22 -14.87 -30.86 45.79
N THR A 23 -16.18 -31.02 45.72
CA THR A 23 -17.22 -30.16 45.14
C THR A 23 -17.84 -29.20 46.15
N GLN A 24 -18.40 -28.10 45.61
CA GLN A 24 -19.60 -27.37 46.06
C GLN A 24 -19.58 -26.62 47.41
N ASN A 25 -19.77 -25.28 47.40
CA ASN A 25 -21.07 -24.64 47.66
C ASN A 25 -21.00 -23.10 47.87
N ASN A 26 -21.92 -22.42 47.17
CA ASN A 26 -22.81 -21.32 47.60
C ASN A 26 -22.31 -20.01 48.25
N ALA A 27 -22.56 -18.94 47.48
CA ALA A 27 -23.39 -17.76 47.83
C ALA A 27 -22.73 -16.53 48.49
N PRO A 28 -23.29 -15.31 48.23
CA PRO A 28 -22.52 -14.07 48.16
C PRO A 28 -22.70 -13.17 49.39
N LEU A 29 -21.66 -12.40 49.74
CA LEU A 29 -21.72 -11.36 50.75
C LEU A 29 -21.64 -9.97 50.10
N THR A 30 -22.76 -9.27 50.23
CA THR A 30 -22.97 -7.83 49.99
C THR A 30 -22.22 -7.01 51.04
N VAL A 31 -21.41 -6.04 50.64
CA VAL A 31 -20.88 -5.00 51.54
C VAL A 31 -21.03 -3.63 50.89
N GLN A 32 -21.66 -2.72 51.64
CA GLN A 32 -21.97 -1.33 51.32
C GLN A 32 -20.71 -0.42 51.26
N PRO A 33 -20.81 0.76 50.61
CA PRO A 33 -19.69 1.69 50.47
C PRO A 33 -19.60 2.65 51.68
N PRO A 34 -18.40 3.12 52.06
CA PRO A 34 -18.29 4.24 52.97
C PRO A 34 -18.17 5.59 52.25
N SER A 35 -18.73 6.56 52.95
CA SER A 35 -18.98 7.96 52.62
C SER A 35 -17.71 8.83 52.57
N THR A 36 -17.80 9.87 51.74
CA THR A 36 -17.04 11.14 51.71
C THR A 36 -16.85 11.82 53.07
N VAL A 37 -15.68 12.44 53.33
CA VAL A 37 -15.42 13.89 53.66
C VAL A 37 -13.87 14.19 53.57
N PRO A 38 -13.31 15.42 53.74
CA PRO A 38 -12.85 16.32 52.67
C PRO A 38 -11.35 16.75 52.68
N ALA A 39 -10.96 17.33 51.54
CA ALA A 39 -9.99 18.41 51.27
C ALA A 39 -8.78 18.69 52.20
N LEU A 40 -7.59 18.74 51.59
CA LEU A 40 -6.52 19.67 51.97
C LEU A 40 -5.87 20.27 50.72
N GLN A 41 -6.08 21.58 50.52
CA GLN A 41 -5.33 22.41 49.57
C GLN A 41 -3.97 22.77 50.17
N LYS A 42 -2.93 22.83 49.33
CA LYS A 42 -1.82 23.78 49.49
C LYS A 42 -1.37 24.33 48.13
N PRO A 43 -0.87 25.58 48.09
CA PRO A 43 -0.79 26.41 46.89
C PRO A 43 0.61 26.40 46.28
N ILE A 44 0.73 26.51 44.95
CA ILE A 44 1.99 26.91 44.29
C ILE A 44 1.68 27.90 43.17
N GLN A 45 2.59 28.86 43.06
CA GLN A 45 2.46 30.21 42.50
C GLN A 45 2.51 30.28 40.98
N ASP A 46 1.87 31.35 40.49
CA ASP A 46 1.98 31.93 39.16
C ASP A 46 3.41 32.16 38.67
N LYS A 47 3.66 31.76 37.42
CA LYS A 47 4.49 32.51 36.47
C LYS A 47 3.82 32.50 35.10
N THR A 48 3.08 33.55 34.83
CA THR A 48 2.53 33.94 33.52
C THR A 48 3.66 34.18 32.52
N VAL A 49 3.74 33.32 31.49
CA VAL A 49 4.41 33.64 30.23
C VAL A 49 3.31 33.87 29.20
N ILE A 50 3.17 35.11 28.75
CA ILE A 50 2.27 35.49 27.66
C ILE A 50 2.88 34.95 26.36
N VAL A 51 2.34 33.86 25.86
CA VAL A 51 2.58 33.36 24.49
C VAL A 51 1.46 33.90 23.60
N PRO A 52 1.76 34.47 22.41
CA PRO A 52 0.72 34.95 21.50
C PRO A 52 -0.21 33.80 21.14
N SER A 53 -1.51 33.99 21.36
CA SER A 53 -2.55 33.01 21.03
C SER A 53 -2.54 32.75 19.52
N ALA A 54 -2.32 31.48 19.15
CA ALA A 54 -2.63 30.97 17.82
C ALA A 54 -4.10 31.28 17.47
N PRO A 55 -4.43 31.56 16.19
CA PRO A 55 -5.80 31.79 15.78
C PRO A 55 -6.68 30.60 16.17
N ALA A 56 -7.81 30.89 16.81
CA ALA A 56 -8.74 29.92 17.32
C ALA A 56 -9.15 28.93 16.20
N HIS A 57 -8.92 27.63 16.44
CA HIS A 57 -9.46 26.57 15.62
C HIS A 57 -11.00 26.60 15.70
N PRO A 58 -11.71 26.39 14.57
CA PRO A 58 -13.17 26.35 14.58
C PRO A 58 -13.67 25.08 15.30
N THR A 59 -13.98 25.21 16.59
CA THR A 59 -14.63 24.21 17.44
C THR A 59 -16.15 24.25 17.28
N ASN A 60 -16.64 23.73 16.16
CA ASN A 60 -17.95 23.07 15.99
C ASN A 60 -18.25 22.93 14.49
N ILE A 61 -17.77 21.85 13.87
CA ILE A 61 -18.29 21.45 12.57
C ILE A 61 -19.47 20.52 12.86
N ALA A 62 -20.66 21.11 13.02
CA ALA A 62 -21.87 20.36 12.73
C ALA A 62 -21.72 19.82 11.30
N VAL A 63 -22.06 18.55 11.05
CA VAL A 63 -22.02 17.99 9.70
C VAL A 63 -22.96 18.81 8.84
N TYR A 64 -22.42 19.77 8.10
CA TYR A 64 -23.21 20.65 7.27
C TYR A 64 -23.96 19.76 6.28
N PRO A 65 -25.30 19.88 6.18
CA PRO A 65 -26.02 19.22 5.11
C PRO A 65 -25.34 19.61 3.80
N VAL A 66 -25.10 18.61 2.93
CA VAL A 66 -24.47 18.86 1.64
C VAL A 66 -25.35 19.87 0.90
N ASP A 67 -24.76 20.98 0.49
CA ASP A 67 -25.42 21.98 -0.34
C ASP A 67 -25.88 21.35 -1.67
N LEU A 68 -27.19 21.18 -1.84
CA LEU A 68 -27.80 20.60 -3.03
C LEU A 68 -28.36 21.68 -3.99
N THR A 69 -27.87 22.93 -3.89
CA THR A 69 -28.20 23.97 -4.88
C THR A 69 -27.91 23.49 -6.29
N ASP A 70 -28.81 23.84 -7.22
CA ASP A 70 -28.72 23.51 -8.64
C ASP A 70 -28.78 24.79 -9.51
N PRO A 71 -27.69 25.17 -10.20
CA PRO A 71 -26.37 24.55 -10.14
C PRO A 71 -25.70 24.77 -8.79
N ALA A 72 -24.70 23.93 -8.47
CA ALA A 72 -23.98 24.04 -7.21
C ALA A 72 -23.34 25.43 -7.02
N ARG A 73 -23.39 25.95 -5.79
CA ARG A 73 -22.76 27.22 -5.41
C ARG A 73 -21.26 27.22 -5.74
N LEU A 74 -20.78 28.36 -6.28
CA LEU A 74 -19.36 28.61 -6.53
C LEU A 74 -18.55 28.59 -5.24
N THR A 75 -17.31 28.11 -5.31
CA THR A 75 -16.37 28.24 -4.19
C THR A 75 -16.06 29.71 -3.97
N THR A 76 -16.35 30.21 -2.78
CA THR A 76 -15.91 31.54 -2.37
C THR A 76 -14.44 31.47 -1.95
N PHE A 77 -13.64 32.45 -2.40
CA PHE A 77 -12.22 32.57 -2.04
C PHE A 77 -11.75 34.02 -2.16
N VAL A 78 -10.60 34.33 -1.56
CA VAL A 78 -9.92 35.63 -1.71
C VAL A 78 -8.79 35.48 -2.74
N PRO A 79 -8.80 36.23 -3.86
CA PRO A 79 -7.71 36.21 -4.83
C PRO A 79 -6.40 36.77 -4.24
N LEU A 80 -5.26 36.27 -4.70
CA LEU A 80 -3.95 36.85 -4.38
C LEU A 80 -3.79 38.22 -5.05
N GLU A 81 -3.24 39.19 -4.31
CA GLU A 81 -2.94 40.52 -4.84
C GLU A 81 -1.87 40.48 -5.95
N SER A 82 -0.89 39.58 -5.80
CA SER A 82 0.19 39.35 -6.76
C SER A 82 0.19 37.88 -7.21
N PRO A 83 -0.66 37.50 -8.18
CA PRO A 83 -0.73 36.13 -8.65
C PRO A 83 0.56 35.74 -9.39
N PRO A 84 1.01 34.47 -9.30
CA PRO A 84 2.12 33.98 -10.09
C PRO A 84 1.80 34.04 -11.59
N ALA A 85 2.84 34.16 -12.42
CA ALA A 85 2.67 34.14 -13.86
C ALA A 85 2.08 32.80 -14.34
N PRO A 86 1.25 32.81 -15.40
CA PRO A 86 0.79 31.58 -16.03
C PRO A 86 1.98 30.85 -16.67
N GLN A 87 2.13 29.58 -16.35
CA GLN A 87 3.26 28.74 -16.77
C GLN A 87 2.80 27.36 -17.29
N CYS A 88 1.49 27.07 -17.26
CA CYS A 88 0.97 25.81 -17.74
C CYS A 88 1.10 25.71 -19.27
N ARG A 89 1.57 24.55 -19.76
CA ARG A 89 1.81 24.28 -21.20
C ARG A 89 0.61 24.62 -22.08
N HIS A 90 -0.58 24.22 -21.64
CA HIS A 90 -1.82 24.42 -22.40
C HIS A 90 -2.55 25.70 -22.05
N LYS A 91 -1.88 26.62 -21.34
CA LYS A 91 -2.47 27.90 -20.91
C LYS A 91 -3.72 27.70 -20.04
N ASN A 92 -3.83 26.56 -19.37
CA ASN A 92 -4.96 26.25 -18.48
C ASN A 92 -5.02 27.19 -17.28
N ASP A 93 -3.89 27.81 -16.90
CA ASP A 93 -3.79 28.81 -15.83
C ASP A 93 -3.86 30.25 -16.34
N MET A 94 -4.04 30.48 -17.65
CA MET A 94 -4.20 31.85 -18.16
C MET A 94 -5.53 32.45 -17.71
N SER A 95 -5.47 33.68 -17.19
CA SER A 95 -6.62 34.44 -16.70
C SER A 95 -7.41 33.71 -15.59
N VAL A 96 -6.76 32.80 -14.87
CA VAL A 96 -7.33 32.13 -13.70
C VAL A 96 -6.87 32.88 -12.45
N PRO A 97 -7.79 33.29 -11.55
CA PRO A 97 -7.38 33.92 -10.30
C PRO A 97 -6.68 32.90 -9.41
N PHE A 98 -5.55 33.29 -8.83
CA PHE A 98 -4.83 32.47 -7.86
C PHE A 98 -5.32 32.77 -6.45
N THR A 99 -5.27 31.78 -5.58
CA THR A 99 -5.58 31.89 -4.16
C THR A 99 -4.70 30.94 -3.35
N HIS A 100 -4.70 31.09 -2.03
CA HIS A 100 -4.13 30.11 -1.10
C HIS A 100 -5.24 29.21 -0.56
N ILE A 101 -4.87 28.00 -0.12
CA ILE A 101 -5.85 27.04 0.41
C ILE A 101 -6.56 27.59 1.67
N ASP A 102 -5.85 28.37 2.49
CA ASP A 102 -6.37 29.02 3.69
C ASP A 102 -7.30 30.20 3.38
N LEU A 103 -7.29 30.68 2.13
CA LEU A 103 -8.16 31.76 1.64
C LEU A 103 -9.43 31.24 0.95
N LEU A 104 -9.63 29.92 0.91
CA LEU A 104 -10.90 29.31 0.52
C LEU A 104 -11.95 29.49 1.62
N GLU A 105 -13.23 29.41 1.27
CA GLU A 105 -14.34 29.39 2.24
C GLU A 105 -14.09 28.33 3.33
N GLY A 106 -14.05 28.78 4.59
CA GLY A 106 -13.76 27.93 5.75
C GLY A 106 -12.27 27.74 6.05
N GLY A 107 -11.36 28.19 5.18
CA GLY A 107 -9.91 28.06 5.36
C GLY A 107 -9.38 26.64 5.19
N PHE A 108 -10.07 25.77 4.44
CA PHE A 108 -9.62 24.41 4.17
C PHE A 108 -10.18 23.86 2.85
N TRP A 109 -9.56 22.76 2.39
CA TRP A 109 -10.08 21.99 1.26
C TRP A 109 -11.27 21.11 1.64
N ASN A 110 -12.48 21.54 1.29
CA ASN A 110 -13.71 20.80 1.56
C ASN A 110 -14.05 19.70 0.53
N GLY A 111 -13.26 19.58 -0.54
CA GLY A 111 -13.45 18.58 -1.59
C GLY A 111 -14.53 18.89 -2.64
N PHE A 112 -15.19 20.06 -2.58
CA PHE A 112 -16.14 20.53 -3.60
C PHE A 112 -15.65 21.81 -4.30
N PRO A 113 -14.49 21.78 -4.98
CA PRO A 113 -14.01 22.95 -5.72
C PRO A 113 -14.96 23.26 -6.88
N ASN A 114 -15.41 24.49 -7.02
CA ASN A 114 -16.36 24.91 -8.05
C ASN A 114 -16.06 26.33 -8.54
N GLY A 115 -15.95 26.50 -9.87
CA GLY A 115 -15.55 27.75 -10.51
C GLY A 115 -14.03 27.87 -10.70
N LYS A 116 -13.61 28.85 -11.49
CA LYS A 116 -12.21 29.02 -11.89
C LYS A 116 -11.36 29.61 -10.76
N PHE A 117 -10.35 28.88 -10.33
CA PHE A 117 -9.27 29.36 -9.48
C PHE A 117 -8.06 28.43 -9.58
N ALA A 118 -6.90 28.89 -9.14
CA ALA A 118 -5.68 28.10 -9.08
C ALA A 118 -4.98 28.23 -7.72
N ILE A 119 -4.24 27.19 -7.32
CA ILE A 119 -3.51 27.12 -6.04
C ILE A 119 -2.14 26.48 -6.31
N ASP A 120 -1.08 27.11 -5.82
CA ASP A 120 0.25 26.52 -5.75
C ASP A 120 0.50 25.96 -4.34
N LEU A 121 1.07 24.77 -4.25
CA LEU A 121 1.27 24.02 -3.01
C LEU A 121 2.65 23.36 -3.00
N ASP A 122 3.26 23.30 -1.82
CA ASP A 122 4.34 22.34 -1.57
C ASP A 122 3.79 20.95 -1.18
N TYR A 123 4.68 19.96 -1.10
CA TYR A 123 4.31 18.60 -0.73
C TYR A 123 3.66 18.52 0.65
N SER A 124 4.16 19.28 1.63
CA SER A 124 3.65 19.24 3.00
C SER A 124 2.18 19.66 3.07
N THR A 125 1.84 20.76 2.39
CA THR A 125 0.49 21.32 2.31
C THR A 125 -0.41 20.41 1.48
N PHE A 126 0.06 19.94 0.32
CA PHE A 126 -0.70 19.00 -0.52
C PHE A 126 -1.08 17.71 0.24
N SER A 127 -0.12 17.14 0.97
CA SER A 127 -0.32 15.94 1.79
C SER A 127 -1.25 16.19 2.98
N ALA A 128 -1.08 17.33 3.68
CA ALA A 128 -1.94 17.74 4.79
C ALA A 128 -3.41 17.83 4.38
N HIS A 129 -3.68 18.26 3.14
CA HIS A 129 -5.03 18.36 2.57
C HIS A 129 -5.45 17.13 1.75
N LYS A 130 -4.94 15.94 2.10
CA LYS A 130 -5.35 14.66 1.49
C LYS A 130 -5.20 14.65 -0.03
N ASN A 131 -4.11 15.24 -0.53
CA ASN A 131 -3.79 15.27 -1.95
C ASN A 131 -4.90 15.89 -2.80
N LEU A 132 -5.63 16.86 -2.25
CA LEU A 132 -6.78 17.53 -2.87
C LEU A 132 -7.84 16.54 -3.40
N ALA A 133 -8.22 15.57 -2.58
CA ALA A 133 -9.31 14.65 -2.91
C ALA A 133 -10.61 15.41 -3.20
N VAL A 134 -11.31 15.06 -4.28
CA VAL A 134 -12.56 15.73 -4.71
C VAL A 134 -13.76 14.81 -4.54
N GLN A 135 -14.89 15.39 -4.17
CA GLN A 135 -16.15 14.69 -3.95
C GLN A 135 -16.98 14.55 -5.24
N TRP A 136 -16.74 15.41 -6.23
CA TRP A 136 -17.34 15.33 -7.56
C TRP A 136 -17.14 13.95 -8.20
N ALA A 137 -18.11 13.53 -9.02
CA ALA A 137 -18.02 12.31 -9.81
C ALA A 137 -16.99 12.46 -10.93
N THR A 138 -15.71 12.30 -10.62
CA THR A 138 -14.64 12.54 -11.60
C THR A 138 -14.08 11.27 -12.23
N ARG A 139 -13.64 11.41 -13.47
CA ARG A 139 -12.74 10.46 -14.15
C ARG A 139 -11.35 11.09 -14.25
N GLY A 140 -10.37 10.42 -13.68
CA GLY A 140 -8.96 10.80 -13.80
C GLY A 140 -8.36 10.33 -15.12
N SER A 141 -7.46 11.14 -15.68
CA SER A 141 -6.62 10.76 -16.82
C SER A 141 -5.27 11.46 -16.73
N SER A 142 -4.26 10.89 -17.38
CA SER A 142 -3.01 11.60 -17.65
C SER A 142 -3.29 12.76 -18.59
N GLY A 143 -2.67 13.91 -18.33
CA GLY A 143 -2.62 15.04 -19.24
C GLY A 143 -1.64 14.79 -20.39
N ALA A 144 -1.27 15.83 -21.13
CA ALA A 144 -0.27 15.68 -22.18
C ALA A 144 1.13 15.55 -21.56
N ASN A 145 1.50 14.30 -21.23
CA ASN A 145 2.78 13.93 -20.62
C ASN A 145 3.82 13.42 -21.63
N GLY A 146 3.65 13.76 -22.91
CA GLY A 146 4.64 13.55 -23.97
C GLY A 146 4.16 12.63 -25.08
N LYS A 147 4.52 13.00 -26.32
CA LYS A 147 4.63 12.15 -27.52
C LYS A 147 5.88 12.63 -28.28
N ASN A 148 6.55 11.76 -29.02
CA ASN A 148 7.71 12.11 -29.87
C ASN A 148 8.97 12.60 -29.10
N GLY A 149 9.39 11.88 -28.05
CA GLY A 149 10.71 12.10 -27.43
C GLY A 149 10.79 13.22 -26.38
N GLN A 150 9.72 13.98 -26.16
CA GLN A 150 9.62 14.87 -25.00
C GLN A 150 9.05 14.12 -23.80
N SER A 151 9.78 14.14 -22.68
CA SER A 151 9.36 13.52 -21.41
C SER A 151 8.98 14.62 -20.41
N PHE A 152 7.71 14.68 -20.02
CA PHE A 152 7.25 15.55 -18.95
C PHE A 152 7.15 14.75 -17.66
N THR A 153 7.89 15.20 -16.64
CA THR A 153 8.12 14.40 -15.45
C THR A 153 7.94 15.24 -14.20
N VAL A 154 7.77 14.57 -13.07
CA VAL A 154 7.73 15.22 -11.75
C VAL A 154 9.05 15.92 -11.42
N ASN A 155 10.15 15.55 -12.08
CA ASN A 155 11.47 16.16 -11.91
C ASN A 155 11.69 17.41 -12.78
N GLY A 156 10.69 17.80 -13.59
CA GLY A 156 10.77 19.03 -14.37
C GLY A 156 10.93 20.23 -13.45
N GLU A 157 11.94 21.08 -13.68
CA GLU A 157 12.24 22.22 -12.80
C GLU A 157 11.12 23.26 -12.81
N THR A 158 10.39 23.33 -13.92
CA THR A 158 9.33 24.31 -14.16
C THR A 158 7.97 23.63 -14.34
N ILE A 159 6.90 24.40 -14.12
CA ILE A 159 5.52 23.95 -14.31
C ILE A 159 5.27 23.49 -15.75
N SER A 160 5.88 24.16 -16.73
CA SER A 160 5.78 23.77 -18.14
C SER A 160 6.49 22.45 -18.46
N GLN A 161 7.40 21.98 -17.60
CA GLN A 161 8.07 20.67 -17.73
C GLN A 161 7.44 19.58 -16.84
N GLY A 162 6.54 19.98 -15.93
CA GLY A 162 5.91 19.09 -14.94
C GLY A 162 4.98 18.04 -15.53
N ARG A 163 4.73 16.97 -14.75
CA ARG A 163 3.73 15.96 -15.07
C ARG A 163 2.33 16.52 -14.83
N GLU A 164 1.49 16.52 -15.85
CA GLU A 164 0.11 16.98 -15.78
C GLU A 164 -0.86 15.79 -15.65
N SER A 165 -1.83 15.90 -14.77
CA SER A 165 -3.00 15.02 -14.72
C SER A 165 -4.26 15.87 -14.66
N TYR A 166 -5.39 15.30 -15.04
CA TYR A 166 -6.67 16.01 -14.94
C TYR A 166 -7.79 15.10 -14.43
N LYS A 167 -8.80 15.75 -13.85
CA LYS A 167 -10.05 15.14 -13.41
C LYS A 167 -11.20 15.80 -14.15
N GLN A 168 -11.89 15.03 -15.00
CA GLN A 168 -13.11 15.47 -15.67
C GLN A 168 -14.32 15.13 -14.80
N CYS A 169 -15.18 16.11 -14.51
CA CYS A 169 -16.47 15.82 -13.90
C CYS A 169 -17.36 15.06 -14.89
N LEU A 170 -17.99 13.99 -14.43
CA LEU A 170 -18.94 13.20 -15.20
C LEU A 170 -20.37 13.70 -15.06
N GLY A 171 -20.61 14.74 -14.27
CA GLY A 171 -21.95 15.25 -13.99
C GLY A 171 -22.73 14.35 -13.03
N ILE A 172 -24.03 14.21 -13.29
CA ILE A 172 -24.96 13.44 -12.45
C ILE A 172 -25.86 12.53 -13.28
N LEU A 173 -26.49 11.57 -12.63
CA LEU A 173 -27.65 10.87 -13.15
C LEU A 173 -28.89 11.39 -12.43
N GLN A 174 -29.88 11.88 -13.17
CA GLN A 174 -31.12 12.43 -12.63
C GLN A 174 -32.30 11.52 -13.00
N CYS A 175 -33.27 11.38 -12.11
CA CYS A 175 -34.51 10.69 -12.41
C CYS A 175 -35.32 11.46 -13.47
N ARG A 176 -35.89 10.75 -14.45
CA ARG A 176 -36.78 11.36 -15.46
C ARG A 176 -38.20 11.67 -14.96
N ASN A 177 -38.57 11.19 -13.79
CA ASN A 177 -39.87 11.51 -13.19
C ASN A 177 -39.78 12.90 -12.56
N GLU A 178 -40.57 13.86 -13.06
CA GLU A 178 -40.61 15.25 -12.59
C GLU A 178 -40.96 15.40 -11.10
N ASN A 179 -41.63 14.39 -10.51
CA ASN A 179 -41.96 14.36 -9.10
C ASN A 179 -40.90 13.64 -8.24
N CYS A 180 -39.71 13.37 -8.78
CA CYS A 180 -38.67 12.59 -8.12
C CYS A 180 -37.30 13.26 -8.23
N ASP A 181 -36.85 13.89 -7.15
CA ASP A 181 -35.56 14.62 -7.08
C ASP A 181 -34.35 13.70 -6.87
N ILE A 182 -34.45 12.41 -7.19
CA ILE A 182 -33.35 11.48 -7.00
C ILE A 182 -32.26 11.77 -8.02
N ILE A 183 -31.10 12.16 -7.49
CA ILE A 183 -29.85 12.26 -8.20
C ILE A 183 -28.87 11.18 -7.70
N THR A 184 -28.15 10.56 -8.64
CA THR A 184 -27.18 9.51 -8.31
C THR A 184 -25.86 9.69 -9.06
N ARG A 185 -24.83 9.00 -8.58
CA ARG A 185 -23.47 9.15 -9.08
C ARG A 185 -23.28 8.35 -10.37
N PRO A 186 -22.77 8.97 -11.44
CA PRO A 186 -22.28 8.26 -12.62
C PRO A 186 -21.16 7.29 -12.26
N LYS A 187 -21.19 6.08 -12.82
CA LYS A 187 -20.05 5.17 -12.80
C LYS A 187 -18.88 5.78 -13.57
N THR A 188 -17.66 5.55 -13.08
CA THR A 188 -16.47 6.23 -13.61
C THR A 188 -16.03 5.72 -14.99
N HIS A 189 -16.22 4.43 -15.28
CA HIS A 189 -15.87 3.83 -16.57
C HIS A 189 -16.98 4.03 -17.61
N ALA A 190 -16.61 4.36 -18.85
CA ALA A 190 -17.55 4.69 -19.94
C ALA A 190 -18.57 3.58 -20.20
N LYS A 191 -18.12 2.34 -20.43
CA LYS A 191 -19.00 1.18 -20.63
C LYS A 191 -19.93 0.93 -19.44
N SER A 192 -19.44 1.17 -18.22
CA SER A 192 -20.23 0.98 -17.01
C SER A 192 -21.28 2.08 -16.83
N LEU A 193 -20.98 3.31 -17.24
CA LEU A 193 -21.91 4.43 -17.25
C LEU A 193 -23.01 4.23 -18.29
N GLU A 194 -22.65 3.82 -19.50
CA GLU A 194 -23.61 3.46 -20.56
C GLU A 194 -24.54 2.32 -20.12
N LYS A 195 -23.98 1.26 -19.52
CA LYS A 195 -24.81 0.21 -18.92
C LYS A 195 -25.70 0.76 -17.81
N GLN A 196 -25.22 1.71 -17.02
CA GLN A 196 -25.97 2.31 -15.93
C GLN A 196 -27.19 3.08 -16.44
N THR A 197 -27.05 3.90 -17.49
CA THR A 197 -28.16 4.68 -18.06
C THR A 197 -29.22 3.79 -18.72
N ILE A 198 -28.82 2.61 -19.25
CA ILE A 198 -29.74 1.68 -19.90
C ILE A 198 -30.46 0.79 -18.88
N THR A 199 -29.73 0.25 -17.90
CA THR A 199 -30.23 -0.85 -17.06
C THR A 199 -30.70 -0.41 -15.68
N GLN A 200 -30.23 0.74 -15.17
CA GLN A 200 -30.57 1.17 -13.83
C GLN A 200 -31.84 2.03 -13.84
N GLN A 201 -32.79 1.62 -13.01
CA GLN A 201 -33.98 2.42 -12.71
C GLN A 201 -33.80 3.18 -11.40
N CYS A 202 -34.49 4.31 -11.32
CA CYS A 202 -34.69 5.03 -10.08
C CYS A 202 -35.54 4.20 -9.11
N GLN A 203 -35.49 4.54 -7.82
CA GLN A 203 -36.31 3.89 -6.80
C GLN A 203 -37.82 4.07 -7.04
N CYS A 204 -38.24 5.11 -7.76
CA CYS A 204 -39.63 5.30 -8.19
C CYS A 204 -40.01 4.50 -9.45
N GLY A 205 -39.10 3.68 -9.99
CA GLY A 205 -39.31 2.86 -11.19
C GLY A 205 -39.00 3.56 -12.51
N ALA A 206 -38.86 4.90 -12.52
CA ALA A 206 -38.51 5.64 -13.73
C ALA A 206 -37.05 5.43 -14.15
N SER A 207 -36.73 5.67 -15.43
CA SER A 207 -35.35 5.62 -15.94
C SER A 207 -34.50 6.79 -15.43
N LEU A 208 -33.18 6.58 -15.37
CA LEU A 208 -32.20 7.61 -15.05
C LEU A 208 -31.60 8.22 -16.33
N GLU A 209 -31.47 9.54 -16.36
CA GLU A 209 -30.86 10.29 -17.45
C GLU A 209 -29.50 10.85 -17.04
N HIS A 210 -28.52 10.77 -17.93
CA HIS A 210 -27.18 11.30 -17.70
C HIS A 210 -27.10 12.77 -18.09
N PHE A 211 -26.80 13.60 -17.11
CA PHE A 211 -26.55 15.02 -17.28
C PHE A 211 -25.04 15.29 -17.18
N PRO A 212 -24.32 15.46 -18.31
CA PRO A 212 -22.87 15.60 -18.31
C PRO A 212 -22.42 16.98 -17.81
N CYS A 213 -21.17 17.04 -17.33
CA CYS A 213 -20.53 18.27 -16.88
C CYS A 213 -19.23 18.52 -17.63
N GLU A 214 -19.02 19.76 -18.06
CA GLU A 214 -17.81 20.15 -18.78
C GLU A 214 -16.64 20.48 -17.86
N SER A 215 -16.89 20.65 -16.55
CA SER A 215 -15.85 21.04 -15.59
C SER A 215 -14.69 20.04 -15.53
N ARG A 216 -13.47 20.57 -15.67
CA ARG A 216 -12.22 19.81 -15.64
C ARG A 216 -11.19 20.53 -14.80
N SER A 217 -10.64 19.85 -13.80
CA SER A 217 -9.51 20.35 -13.02
C SER A 217 -8.21 19.68 -13.42
N TYR A 218 -7.10 20.39 -13.24
CA TYR A 218 -5.75 19.95 -13.56
C TYR A 218 -4.88 19.97 -12.31
N LEU A 219 -3.97 19.00 -12.23
CA LEU A 219 -2.91 18.95 -11.23
C LEU A 219 -1.59 18.75 -11.95
N ILE A 220 -0.66 19.68 -11.73
CA ILE A 220 0.69 19.65 -12.30
C ILE A 220 1.67 19.39 -11.17
N GLU A 221 2.47 18.34 -11.31
CA GLU A 221 3.50 17.91 -10.36
C GLU A 221 4.88 18.22 -10.96
N TYR A 222 5.72 18.95 -10.24
CA TYR A 222 7.01 19.44 -10.75
C TYR A 222 8.02 19.68 -9.62
N GLY A 223 9.28 19.91 -9.96
CA GLY A 223 10.34 20.30 -9.04
C GLY A 223 10.86 19.18 -8.12
N GLN A 224 10.49 17.92 -8.36
CA GLN A 224 10.96 16.80 -7.56
C GLN A 224 12.46 16.53 -7.81
N VAL A 225 13.25 16.51 -6.74
CA VAL A 225 14.69 16.21 -6.79
C VAL A 225 14.90 14.70 -6.69
N GLY A 226 15.34 14.08 -7.79
CA GLY A 226 15.58 12.64 -7.84
C GLY A 226 14.31 11.84 -7.49
N THR A 227 14.39 11.02 -6.43
CA THR A 227 13.28 10.23 -5.91
C THR A 227 12.63 10.83 -4.66
N ASP A 228 13.08 12.00 -4.20
CA ASP A 228 12.58 12.64 -2.99
C ASP A 228 11.27 13.40 -3.25
N ILE A 229 10.15 12.74 -2.98
CA ILE A 229 8.80 13.30 -3.16
C ILE A 229 8.55 14.54 -2.29
N SER A 230 9.27 14.73 -1.18
CA SER A 230 9.05 15.87 -0.28
C SER A 230 9.40 17.23 -0.91
N THR A 231 10.24 17.20 -1.95
CA THR A 231 10.63 18.38 -2.74
C THR A 231 9.62 18.71 -3.85
N CYS A 232 8.67 17.81 -4.12
CA CYS A 232 7.68 18.00 -5.18
C CYS A 232 6.78 19.20 -4.88
N LYS A 233 6.51 19.98 -5.92
CA LYS A 233 5.60 21.12 -5.93
C LYS A 233 4.39 20.79 -6.78
N TYR A 234 3.28 21.46 -6.49
CA TYR A 234 2.00 21.19 -7.10
C TYR A 234 1.34 22.50 -7.53
N ARG A 235 0.81 22.54 -8.76
CA ARG A 235 -0.15 23.55 -9.20
C ARG A 235 -1.48 22.89 -9.47
N TYR A 236 -2.50 23.26 -8.70
CA TYR A 236 -3.89 22.87 -8.92
C TYR A 236 -4.61 23.98 -9.68
N ILE A 237 -5.35 23.62 -10.73
CA ILE A 237 -6.15 24.54 -11.52
C ILE A 237 -7.57 23.98 -11.59
N ASN A 238 -8.54 24.70 -11.04
CA ASN A 238 -9.94 24.28 -11.10
C ASN A 238 -10.60 24.65 -12.43
N GLY A 239 -11.62 23.87 -12.78
CA GLY A 239 -12.35 24.02 -14.04
C GLY A 239 -13.43 25.11 -14.03
N GLN A 240 -14.25 25.04 -15.07
CA GLN A 240 -15.48 25.84 -15.17
C GLN A 240 -16.44 25.51 -14.02
N PRO A 241 -17.40 26.41 -13.71
CA PRO A 241 -18.51 26.10 -12.82
C PRO A 241 -19.22 24.81 -13.20
N HIS A 242 -19.60 24.03 -12.19
CA HIS A 242 -20.47 22.87 -12.38
C HIS A 242 -21.88 23.34 -12.74
N ASN A 243 -22.48 22.68 -13.73
CA ASN A 243 -23.84 22.96 -14.25
C ASN A 243 -24.92 22.10 -13.58
N HIS A 244 -24.61 21.47 -12.45
CA HIS A 244 -25.45 20.49 -11.78
C HIS A 244 -25.26 20.60 -10.25
N PRO A 245 -26.15 20.00 -9.43
CA PRO A 245 -26.02 20.04 -7.97
C PRO A 245 -24.91 19.10 -7.48
N ARG A 246 -24.53 19.25 -6.21
CA ARG A 246 -23.67 18.27 -5.54
C ARG A 246 -24.40 16.94 -5.40
N LEU A 247 -23.64 15.85 -5.30
CA LEU A 247 -24.21 14.55 -4.99
C LEU A 247 -24.63 14.51 -3.51
N PRO A 248 -25.76 13.85 -3.16
CA PRO A 248 -26.31 13.87 -1.81
C PRO A 248 -25.47 13.05 -0.83
N TYR A 249 -24.47 12.31 -1.31
CA TYR A 249 -23.54 11.56 -0.49
C TYR A 249 -22.08 11.81 -0.90
N VAL A 250 -21.26 12.02 0.12
CA VAL A 250 -19.81 12.19 0.06
C VAL A 250 -19.11 10.82 0.06
N LYS A 251 -18.00 10.69 -0.69
CA LYS A 251 -17.22 9.43 -0.77
C LYS A 251 -15.96 9.42 0.08
N HIS A 252 -15.38 10.59 0.32
CA HIS A 252 -14.08 10.71 0.95
C HIS A 252 -14.19 11.58 2.20
N LEU A 253 -13.41 11.25 3.23
CA LEU A 253 -13.18 12.15 4.36
C LEU A 253 -12.31 13.32 3.91
N THR A 254 -12.62 14.51 4.40
CA THR A 254 -11.68 15.63 4.40
C THR A 254 -10.48 15.34 5.30
N ALA A 255 -9.48 16.22 5.26
CA ALA A 255 -8.32 16.13 6.14
C ALA A 255 -8.72 16.18 7.62
N GLN A 256 -9.61 17.10 7.98
CA GLN A 256 -10.11 17.25 9.35
C GLN A 256 -10.94 16.05 9.78
N GLU A 257 -11.92 15.62 8.98
CA GLU A 257 -12.74 14.44 9.33
C GLU A 257 -11.87 13.18 9.46
N SER A 258 -10.78 13.07 8.68
CA SER A 258 -9.82 11.98 8.82
C SER A 258 -9.04 12.03 10.15
N LYS A 259 -8.68 13.23 10.61
CA LYS A 259 -8.02 13.44 11.91
C LYS A 259 -8.98 13.07 13.03
N ASP A 260 -10.20 13.60 12.99
CA ASP A 260 -11.25 13.35 13.97
C ASP A 260 -11.61 11.86 14.02
N THR A 261 -11.66 11.19 12.87
CA THR A 261 -11.89 9.73 12.82
C THR A 261 -10.78 8.95 13.53
N LYS A 262 -9.51 9.35 13.33
CA LYS A 262 -8.38 8.68 14.02
C LYS A 262 -8.44 8.90 15.52
N GLU A 263 -8.71 10.13 15.96
CA GLU A 263 -8.86 10.47 17.38
C GLU A 263 -10.01 9.68 18.02
N HIS A 264 -11.17 9.65 17.36
CA HIS A 264 -12.32 8.85 17.79
C HIS A 264 -11.98 7.37 17.93
N LEU A 265 -11.26 6.79 16.96
CA LEU A 265 -10.86 5.39 17.01
C LEU A 265 -9.78 5.12 18.08
N GLN A 266 -8.94 6.11 18.40
CA GLN A 266 -7.94 6.04 19.46
C GLN A 266 -8.60 6.05 20.85
N ILE A 267 -9.63 6.87 21.05
CA ILE A 267 -10.34 6.97 22.33
C ILE A 267 -11.19 5.73 22.58
N ASN A 268 -11.81 5.17 21.54
CA ASN A 268 -12.76 4.06 21.63
C ASN A 268 -12.14 2.71 21.19
N GLN A 269 -10.88 2.46 21.54
CA GLN A 269 -10.17 1.24 21.11
C GLN A 269 -10.77 -0.04 21.70
N ASP A 270 -11.27 0.05 22.93
CA ASP A 270 -11.88 -1.00 23.74
C ASP A 270 -13.31 -1.35 23.29
N GLN A 271 -13.98 -0.46 22.57
CA GLN A 271 -15.36 -0.66 22.12
C GLN A 271 -15.48 -1.64 20.94
N THR A 272 -16.62 -2.31 20.84
CA THR A 272 -16.97 -3.08 19.63
C THR A 272 -17.19 -2.16 18.42
N PRO A 273 -17.11 -2.68 17.16
CA PRO A 273 -17.29 -1.83 15.99
C PRO A 273 -18.62 -1.09 15.99
N LEU A 274 -19.70 -1.76 16.41
CA LEU A 274 -21.04 -1.18 16.43
C LEU A 274 -21.18 -0.10 17.52
N GLN A 275 -20.60 -0.31 18.70
CA GLN A 275 -20.58 0.70 19.78
C GLN A 275 -19.83 1.96 19.34
N SER A 276 -18.61 1.80 18.84
CA SER A 276 -17.81 2.95 18.36
C SER A 276 -18.46 3.68 17.17
N TYR A 277 -19.27 2.97 16.38
CA TYR A 277 -19.99 3.53 15.24
C TYR A 277 -21.22 4.36 15.69
N ALA A 278 -22.02 3.82 16.60
CA ALA A 278 -23.29 4.42 17.00
C ALA A 278 -23.14 5.47 18.11
N ALA A 279 -22.21 5.26 19.04
CA ALA A 279 -22.11 6.02 20.28
C ALA A 279 -20.69 5.99 20.88
N GLY A 280 -19.66 6.24 20.07
CA GLY A 280 -18.30 6.41 20.60
C GLY A 280 -18.15 7.73 21.36
N LYS A 281 -17.09 7.87 22.14
CA LYS A 281 -16.76 9.11 22.86
C LYS A 281 -15.74 9.96 22.10
N ASP A 282 -15.91 11.27 22.11
CA ASP A 282 -14.87 12.21 21.68
C ASP A 282 -13.87 12.52 22.83
N SER A 283 -12.91 13.42 22.57
CA SER A 283 -11.88 13.82 23.55
C SER A 283 -12.45 14.55 24.77
N GLU A 284 -13.66 15.10 24.66
CA GLU A 284 -14.38 15.72 25.78
C GLU A 284 -15.26 14.70 26.54
N GLY A 285 -15.27 13.44 26.11
CA GLY A 285 -16.08 12.37 26.67
C GLY A 285 -17.55 12.40 26.26
N LYS A 286 -17.93 13.29 25.32
CA LYS A 286 -19.29 13.37 24.78
C LYS A 286 -19.50 12.26 23.77
N THR A 287 -20.74 11.79 23.67
CA THR A 287 -21.11 10.75 22.71
C THR A 287 -21.17 11.36 21.32
N LYS A 288 -20.41 10.79 20.38
CA LYS A 288 -20.34 11.16 18.97
C LYS A 288 -20.43 9.90 18.11
N SER A 289 -21.41 9.86 17.23
CA SER A 289 -21.57 8.80 16.23
C SER A 289 -20.60 9.01 15.07
N ALA A 290 -20.32 7.94 14.33
CA ALA A 290 -19.48 8.00 13.14
C ALA A 290 -20.02 8.99 12.10
N ARG A 291 -21.34 9.08 11.94
CA ARG A 291 -22.01 10.00 11.01
C ARG A 291 -21.74 11.47 11.34
N GLU A 292 -21.59 11.81 12.62
CA GLU A 292 -21.29 13.17 13.10
C GLU A 292 -19.82 13.57 12.90
N ILE A 293 -18.95 12.58 12.65
CA ILE A 293 -17.54 12.85 12.29
C ILE A 293 -17.42 13.16 10.80
N GLY A 294 -18.19 12.49 9.96
CA GLY A 294 -18.21 12.79 8.53
C GLY A 294 -19.31 12.04 7.80
N GLN A 295 -19.88 12.67 6.76
CA GLN A 295 -21.08 12.15 6.11
C GLN A 295 -20.88 10.73 5.53
N CYS A 296 -19.71 10.45 4.95
CA CYS A 296 -19.42 9.13 4.38
C CYS A 296 -19.33 8.01 5.43
N LEU A 297 -19.08 8.36 6.70
CA LEU A 297 -19.03 7.42 7.81
C LEU A 297 -20.41 7.04 8.33
N GLY A 298 -21.48 7.66 7.83
CA GLY A 298 -22.85 7.16 8.02
C GLY A 298 -23.08 5.79 7.34
N ASN A 299 -22.15 5.33 6.51
CA ASN A 299 -22.12 3.95 6.04
C ASN A 299 -21.27 3.07 6.99
N PRO A 300 -21.86 2.06 7.67
CA PRO A 300 -21.15 1.17 8.59
C PRO A 300 -19.91 0.49 7.97
N ASP A 301 -19.95 0.13 6.69
CA ASP A 301 -18.84 -0.54 6.04
C ASP A 301 -17.68 0.41 5.76
N THR A 302 -17.98 1.68 5.47
CA THR A 302 -16.96 2.72 5.32
C THR A 302 -16.26 2.96 6.67
N PHE A 303 -17.02 3.05 7.76
CA PHE A 303 -16.43 3.18 9.10
C PHE A 303 -15.60 1.95 9.48
N ARG A 304 -16.09 0.72 9.22
CA ARG A 304 -15.34 -0.52 9.45
C ARG A 304 -14.02 -0.54 8.67
N TYR A 305 -14.02 -0.07 7.42
CA TYR A 305 -12.81 0.06 6.62
C TYR A 305 -11.80 0.98 7.30
N HIS A 306 -12.21 2.19 7.70
CA HIS A 306 -11.32 3.13 8.39
C HIS A 306 -10.80 2.58 9.73
N ARG A 307 -11.64 1.89 10.49
CA ARG A 307 -11.24 1.23 11.74
C ARG A 307 -10.23 0.11 11.50
N LYS A 308 -10.43 -0.73 10.49
CA LYS A 308 -9.49 -1.80 10.12
C LYS A 308 -8.15 -1.19 9.72
N ASN A 309 -8.17 -0.15 8.88
CA ASN A 309 -6.96 0.53 8.44
C ASN A 309 -6.18 1.14 9.62
N PHE A 310 -6.88 1.78 10.56
CA PHE A 310 -6.29 2.32 11.79
C PHE A 310 -5.65 1.24 12.68
N LYS A 311 -6.35 0.12 12.90
CA LYS A 311 -5.78 -1.01 13.67
C LYS A 311 -4.56 -1.61 12.99
N ASN A 312 -4.54 -1.64 11.66
CA ASN A 312 -3.39 -2.14 10.91
C ASN A 312 -2.21 -1.16 11.03
N SER A 313 -2.42 0.15 10.88
CA SER A 313 -1.35 1.14 11.02
C SER A 313 -0.76 1.15 12.45
N ALA A 314 -1.61 1.09 13.48
CA ALA A 314 -1.15 1.03 14.87
C ALA A 314 -0.32 -0.23 15.17
N LYS A 315 -0.63 -1.37 14.52
CA LYS A 315 0.17 -2.61 14.64
C LYS A 315 1.51 -2.52 13.92
N SER A 316 1.59 -1.76 12.83
CA SER A 316 2.82 -1.55 12.06
C SER A 316 3.79 -0.59 12.76
N GLU A 317 3.31 0.35 13.58
CA GLU A 317 4.16 1.30 14.33
C GLU A 317 4.94 0.63 15.48
N VAL A 318 4.47 -0.51 16.00
CA VAL A 318 5.18 -1.27 17.04
C VAL A 318 6.06 -2.33 16.37
N GLY A 319 7.31 -2.00 16.05
CA GLY A 319 8.23 -2.88 15.30
C GLY A 319 8.44 -4.29 15.88
N SER A 320 8.27 -4.47 17.20
CA SER A 320 8.31 -5.79 17.86
C SER A 320 7.14 -6.70 17.50
N SER A 321 6.02 -6.13 17.06
CA SER A 321 4.82 -6.86 16.65
C SER A 321 5.10 -7.73 15.42
N PHE A 322 5.85 -7.21 14.44
CA PHE A 322 6.24 -7.99 13.27
C PHE A 322 7.15 -9.15 13.66
N ILE A 323 8.19 -8.92 14.47
CA ILE A 323 9.12 -9.97 14.91
C ILE A 323 8.38 -11.08 15.65
N ASN A 324 7.48 -10.73 16.57
CA ASN A 324 6.69 -11.70 17.31
C ASN A 324 5.73 -12.49 16.41
N GLN A 325 5.09 -11.82 15.44
CA GLN A 325 4.21 -12.46 14.47
C GLN A 325 4.98 -13.38 13.52
N PHE A 326 6.12 -12.92 13.00
CA PHE A 326 6.98 -13.67 12.10
C PHE A 326 7.57 -14.90 12.81
N HIS A 327 8.07 -14.74 14.04
CA HIS A 327 8.50 -15.85 14.88
C HIS A 327 7.37 -16.86 15.12
N SER A 328 6.18 -16.38 15.49
CA SER A 328 5.01 -17.25 15.70
C SER A 328 4.57 -17.97 14.43
N TRP A 329 4.68 -17.31 13.27
CA TRP A 329 4.38 -17.87 11.96
C TRP A 329 5.39 -18.96 11.58
N ILE A 330 6.69 -18.69 11.67
CA ILE A 330 7.74 -19.72 11.44
C ILE A 330 7.54 -20.90 12.39
N LYS A 331 7.30 -20.65 13.68
CA LYS A 331 7.07 -21.71 14.66
C LYS A 331 5.87 -22.59 14.30
N ARG A 332 4.80 -21.99 13.77
CA ARG A 332 3.59 -22.71 13.34
C ARG A 332 3.80 -23.50 12.05
N HIS A 333 4.62 -23.00 11.13
CA HIS A 333 4.83 -23.57 9.80
C HIS A 333 6.23 -24.19 9.61
N ARG A 334 6.92 -24.51 10.71
CA ARG A 334 8.31 -25.00 10.70
C ARG A 334 8.53 -26.27 9.88
N ASP A 335 7.49 -27.09 9.74
CA ASP A 335 7.55 -28.35 9.01
C ASP A 335 7.15 -28.17 7.52
N GLU A 336 6.58 -27.01 7.18
CA GLU A 336 6.12 -26.69 5.81
C GLU A 336 7.06 -25.70 5.11
N VAL A 337 7.63 -24.75 5.86
CA VAL A 337 8.44 -23.64 5.37
C VAL A 337 9.90 -23.85 5.75
N ILE A 338 10.75 -23.86 4.72
CA ILE A 338 12.19 -23.98 4.82
C ILE A 338 12.79 -22.59 4.68
N MET A 339 13.42 -22.11 5.76
CA MET A 339 14.22 -20.89 5.76
C MET A 339 15.59 -21.18 5.14
N ARG A 340 16.04 -20.36 4.18
CA ARG A 340 17.26 -20.61 3.41
C ARG A 340 18.39 -19.68 3.80
N GLU A 341 18.16 -18.39 3.61
CA GLU A 341 19.13 -17.37 3.97
C GLU A 341 18.47 -16.36 4.89
N ASN A 342 19.23 -15.90 5.88
CA ASN A 342 18.84 -14.84 6.79
C ASN A 342 20.08 -14.01 7.10
N THR A 343 20.29 -12.92 6.38
CA THR A 343 21.50 -12.09 6.53
C THR A 343 21.34 -11.00 7.60
N VAL A 344 20.18 -10.94 8.29
CA VAL A 344 19.90 -9.95 9.33
C VAL A 344 21.01 -9.96 10.38
N GLY A 345 21.67 -8.81 10.55
CA GLY A 345 22.75 -8.63 11.54
C GLY A 345 24.07 -9.33 11.21
N ARG A 346 24.17 -9.97 10.04
CA ARG A 346 25.40 -10.61 9.54
C ARG A 346 26.05 -9.81 8.40
N GLU A 347 25.21 -9.20 7.56
CA GLU A 347 25.63 -8.41 6.40
C GLU A 347 24.91 -7.06 6.40
N ASP A 348 25.43 -6.10 5.63
CA ASP A 348 24.78 -4.80 5.43
C ASP A 348 23.44 -4.94 4.67
N GLU A 349 23.36 -5.90 3.75
CA GLU A 349 22.13 -6.26 3.06
C GLU A 349 21.29 -7.21 3.91
N CYS A 350 20.03 -6.86 4.13
CA CYS A 350 19.06 -7.67 4.83
C CYS A 350 18.22 -8.45 3.82
N VAL A 351 18.49 -9.76 3.72
CA VAL A 351 17.81 -10.72 2.87
C VAL A 351 17.33 -11.88 3.71
N ILE A 352 16.04 -12.17 3.61
CA ILE A 352 15.41 -13.33 4.24
C ILE A 352 14.73 -14.13 3.15
N SER A 353 15.25 -15.33 2.86
CA SER A 353 14.78 -16.22 1.80
C SER A 353 14.10 -17.46 2.38
N PHE A 354 12.98 -17.87 1.80
CA PHE A 354 12.27 -19.08 2.20
C PHE A 354 11.44 -19.68 1.06
N HIS A 355 11.14 -20.97 1.19
CA HIS A 355 10.25 -21.70 0.29
C HIS A 355 9.62 -22.88 1.03
N THR A 356 8.58 -23.50 0.46
CA THR A 356 8.12 -24.82 0.91
C THR A 356 8.86 -25.93 0.16
N LYS A 357 8.73 -27.17 0.61
CA LYS A 357 9.26 -28.33 -0.15
C LYS A 357 8.68 -28.39 -1.57
N TRP A 358 7.37 -28.18 -1.72
CA TRP A 358 6.72 -28.18 -3.03
C TRP A 358 7.29 -27.11 -3.96
N MET A 359 7.48 -25.88 -3.45
CA MET A 359 8.07 -24.77 -4.20
C MET A 359 9.49 -25.09 -4.68
N ARG A 360 10.32 -25.67 -3.80
CA ARG A 360 11.67 -26.12 -4.11
C ARG A 360 11.69 -27.11 -5.27
N ASP A 361 10.79 -28.10 -5.21
CA ASP A 361 10.75 -29.18 -6.20
C ASP A 361 10.31 -28.67 -7.59
N GLN A 362 9.65 -27.50 -7.66
CA GLN A 362 9.37 -26.84 -8.92
C GLN A 362 10.63 -26.25 -9.59
N LEU A 363 11.76 -26.13 -8.88
CA LEU A 363 13.03 -25.65 -9.46
C LEU A 363 13.67 -26.69 -10.39
N LEU A 364 13.28 -27.96 -10.29
CA LEU A 364 13.80 -29.03 -11.13
C LEU A 364 13.01 -29.13 -12.45
N PRO A 365 13.67 -29.52 -13.55
CA PRO A 365 12.99 -29.82 -14.80
C PRO A 365 11.93 -30.91 -14.60
N LYS A 366 10.71 -30.68 -15.10
CA LYS A 366 9.67 -31.72 -15.10
C LYS A 366 9.96 -32.70 -16.23
N ALA A 367 9.95 -34.00 -15.94
CA ALA A 367 10.34 -35.10 -16.82
C ALA A 367 9.60 -35.22 -18.18
N VAL A 368 8.69 -34.29 -18.52
CA VAL A 368 7.96 -34.25 -19.79
C VAL A 368 8.78 -33.65 -20.95
N LEU A 369 10.01 -33.18 -20.70
CA LEU A 369 10.81 -32.48 -21.71
C LEU A 369 12.11 -33.22 -22.07
N ILE A 370 12.02 -34.46 -22.53
CA ILE A 370 13.12 -35.08 -23.30
C ILE A 370 12.58 -35.95 -24.44
N GLU A 371 11.69 -35.43 -25.30
CA GLU A 371 11.62 -35.85 -26.72
C GLU A 371 11.05 -34.68 -27.56
N GLY A 372 11.86 -33.64 -27.80
CA GLY A 372 11.52 -32.61 -28.79
C GLY A 372 12.19 -31.25 -28.59
N PRO A 373 12.25 -30.39 -29.63
CA PRO A 373 12.82 -29.05 -29.57
C PRO A 373 11.80 -28.04 -28.99
N LEU A 374 11.28 -28.33 -27.80
CA LEU A 374 10.34 -27.44 -27.10
C LEU A 374 11.11 -26.38 -26.30
N PRO A 375 10.51 -25.18 -26.10
CA PRO A 375 11.17 -24.09 -25.39
C PRO A 375 11.49 -24.50 -23.96
N LEU A 376 12.72 -24.21 -23.55
CA LEU A 376 13.22 -24.38 -22.19
C LEU A 376 12.26 -23.68 -21.22
N GLU A 377 11.58 -24.41 -20.35
CA GLU A 377 10.76 -23.84 -19.26
C GLU A 377 11.70 -23.17 -18.25
N GLY A 378 12.02 -21.90 -18.49
CA GLY A 378 12.91 -21.11 -17.64
C GLY A 378 12.27 -20.68 -16.32
N MET A 379 13.11 -20.49 -15.31
CA MET A 379 12.81 -19.78 -14.08
C MET A 379 12.92 -18.26 -14.30
N LEU A 380 11.93 -17.50 -13.83
CA LEU A 380 11.93 -16.04 -13.89
C LEU A 380 12.07 -15.46 -12.49
N THR A 381 13.05 -14.57 -12.30
CA THR A 381 13.27 -13.85 -11.04
C THR A 381 12.89 -12.38 -11.19
N ASP A 382 11.91 -11.92 -10.42
CA ASP A 382 11.43 -10.52 -10.46
C ASP A 382 11.31 -9.90 -9.06
N GLY A 383 11.41 -8.57 -8.99
CA GLY A 383 11.31 -7.77 -7.77
C GLY A 383 10.05 -6.91 -7.71
N ALA A 384 9.16 -7.18 -6.75
CA ALA A 384 7.96 -6.39 -6.52
C ALA A 384 8.21 -5.20 -5.57
N HIS A 385 8.63 -4.06 -6.14
CA HIS A 385 9.00 -2.82 -5.43
C HIS A 385 7.88 -2.10 -4.65
N LYS A 386 6.62 -2.54 -4.80
CA LYS A 386 5.45 -1.93 -4.13
C LYS A 386 4.75 -2.88 -3.18
N TYR A 387 5.35 -4.04 -2.93
CA TYR A 387 4.76 -5.04 -2.05
C TYR A 387 4.83 -4.60 -0.58
N TRP A 388 5.95 -4.00 -0.19
CA TRP A 388 6.17 -3.50 1.18
C TRP A 388 5.82 -2.01 1.29
N SER A 389 5.48 -1.58 2.51
CA SER A 389 5.20 -0.16 2.79
C SER A 389 6.44 0.71 2.77
N ASP A 390 7.61 0.13 3.06
CA ASP A 390 8.90 0.78 2.87
C ASP A 390 9.32 0.70 1.40
N LEU A 391 9.56 1.86 0.79
CA LEU A 391 9.88 2.00 -0.64
C LEU A 391 11.26 1.44 -1.01
N ASN A 392 12.14 1.26 -0.03
CA ASN A 392 13.46 0.64 -0.26
C ASN A 392 13.39 -0.89 -0.22
N SER A 393 12.34 -1.45 0.37
CA SER A 393 12.17 -2.89 0.53
C SER A 393 11.49 -3.53 -0.69
N VAL A 394 11.95 -4.71 -1.08
CA VAL A 394 11.47 -5.45 -2.25
C VAL A 394 11.14 -6.89 -1.89
N LEU A 395 10.04 -7.41 -2.43
CA LEU A 395 9.78 -8.85 -2.46
C LEU A 395 10.37 -9.40 -3.76
N ILE A 396 11.45 -10.17 -3.65
CA ILE A 396 12.05 -10.87 -4.79
C ILE A 396 11.43 -12.26 -4.86
N SER A 397 10.96 -12.65 -6.04
CA SER A 397 10.40 -13.99 -6.27
C SER A 397 11.05 -14.66 -7.47
N THR A 398 11.47 -15.91 -7.31
CA THR A 398 11.78 -16.80 -8.43
C THR A 398 10.59 -17.70 -8.67
N THR A 399 10.13 -17.78 -9.92
CA THR A 399 8.95 -18.54 -10.35
C THR A 399 9.29 -19.43 -11.54
N THR A 400 8.55 -20.52 -11.71
CA THR A 400 8.60 -21.37 -12.91
C THR A 400 7.21 -21.54 -13.48
N PHE A 401 7.10 -21.91 -14.75
CA PHE A 401 5.82 -22.28 -15.33
C PHE A 401 5.41 -23.69 -14.92
N CYS A 402 4.14 -23.88 -14.55
CA CYS A 402 3.58 -25.19 -14.25
C CYS A 402 2.54 -25.58 -15.31
N PRO A 403 2.89 -26.46 -16.26
CA PRO A 403 1.98 -26.86 -17.34
C PRO A 403 0.68 -27.49 -16.83
N GLY A 404 0.75 -28.26 -15.73
CA GLY A 404 -0.41 -28.94 -15.16
C GLY A 404 -1.54 -28.01 -14.70
N ILE A 405 -1.24 -26.73 -14.42
CA ILE A 405 -2.23 -25.72 -14.05
C ILE A 405 -2.19 -24.48 -14.95
N ASP A 406 -1.39 -24.51 -16.03
CA ASP A 406 -1.21 -23.41 -16.99
C ASP A 406 -0.88 -22.06 -16.32
N ARG A 407 -0.03 -22.07 -15.27
CA ARG A 407 0.30 -20.88 -14.48
C ARG A 407 1.74 -20.88 -14.00
N TRP A 408 2.28 -19.67 -13.82
CA TRP A 408 3.52 -19.45 -13.08
C TRP A 408 3.31 -19.73 -11.59
N VAL A 409 4.19 -20.55 -11.02
CA VAL A 409 4.17 -20.96 -9.62
C VAL A 409 5.45 -20.50 -8.93
N PRO A 410 5.36 -20.13 -7.64
CA PRO A 410 6.52 -19.65 -6.91
C PRO A 410 7.46 -20.80 -6.55
N CYS A 411 8.76 -20.54 -6.66
CA CYS A 411 9.82 -21.46 -6.27
C CYS A 411 10.61 -20.94 -5.07
N MET A 412 10.80 -19.61 -4.98
CA MET A 412 11.50 -18.94 -3.88
C MET A 412 10.89 -17.57 -3.64
N PHE A 413 10.75 -17.19 -2.36
CA PHE A 413 10.49 -15.81 -1.96
C PHE A 413 11.63 -15.28 -1.13
N SER A 414 11.97 -14.01 -1.33
CA SER A 414 12.89 -13.28 -0.47
C SER A 414 12.38 -11.88 -0.15
N PHE A 415 12.40 -11.54 1.13
CA PHE A 415 12.44 -10.14 1.53
C PHE A 415 13.87 -9.61 1.29
N ALA A 416 13.99 -8.39 0.75
CA ALA A 416 15.25 -7.67 0.63
C ALA A 416 15.03 -6.19 0.98
N ASN A 417 15.93 -5.56 1.73
CA ASN A 417 15.89 -4.11 2.00
C ASN A 417 16.53 -3.25 0.88
N GLY A 418 16.63 -3.80 -0.33
CA GLY A 418 17.22 -3.14 -1.49
C GLY A 418 17.33 -4.06 -2.71
N VAL A 419 17.90 -3.54 -3.80
CA VAL A 419 18.04 -4.23 -5.10
C VAL A 419 19.45 -4.13 -5.68
N THR A 420 20.47 -4.14 -4.82
CA THR A 420 21.87 -4.16 -5.25
C THR A 420 22.28 -5.56 -5.71
N THR A 421 23.43 -5.65 -6.37
CA THR A 421 24.08 -6.92 -6.72
C THR A 421 24.17 -7.90 -5.55
N ARG A 422 24.47 -7.39 -4.34
CA ARG A 422 24.60 -8.22 -3.13
C ARG A 422 23.26 -8.75 -2.62
N HIS A 423 22.17 -7.98 -2.75
CA HIS A 423 20.83 -8.49 -2.43
C HIS A 423 20.46 -9.68 -3.33
N TYR A 424 20.70 -9.53 -4.64
CA TYR A 424 20.44 -10.60 -5.59
C TYR A 424 21.39 -11.79 -5.42
N HIS A 425 22.64 -11.56 -5.04
CA HIS A 425 23.56 -12.65 -4.68
C HIS A 425 22.94 -13.56 -3.60
N TRP A 426 22.47 -13.02 -2.47
CA TRP A 426 21.87 -13.83 -1.42
C TRP A 426 20.57 -14.54 -1.86
N HIS A 427 19.74 -13.89 -2.67
CA HIS A 427 18.57 -14.54 -3.27
C HIS A 427 18.97 -15.73 -4.15
N PHE A 428 19.90 -15.54 -5.08
CA PHE A 428 20.34 -16.60 -5.99
C PHE A 428 21.12 -17.70 -5.27
N THR A 429 21.90 -17.39 -4.24
CA THR A 429 22.54 -18.39 -3.37
C THR A 429 21.47 -19.31 -2.76
N SER A 430 20.34 -18.74 -2.32
CA SER A 430 19.21 -19.52 -1.80
C SER A 430 18.61 -20.44 -2.88
N VAL A 431 18.41 -19.94 -4.10
CA VAL A 431 17.85 -20.69 -5.23
C VAL A 431 18.79 -21.83 -5.66
N ILE A 432 20.08 -21.56 -5.81
CA ILE A 432 21.07 -22.52 -6.28
C ILE A 432 21.26 -23.65 -5.27
N LYS A 433 21.40 -23.33 -3.97
CA LYS A 433 21.44 -24.35 -2.91
C LYS A 433 20.15 -25.19 -2.88
N SER A 434 19.00 -24.59 -3.18
CA SER A 434 17.71 -25.28 -3.25
C SER A 434 17.64 -26.27 -4.42
N ILE A 435 18.22 -25.91 -5.58
CA ILE A 435 18.35 -26.81 -6.74
C ILE A 435 19.27 -27.98 -6.41
N PHE A 436 20.44 -27.71 -5.81
CA PHE A 436 21.37 -28.76 -5.38
C PHE A 436 20.69 -29.79 -4.46
N GLU A 437 20.00 -29.32 -3.42
CA GLU A 437 19.31 -30.20 -2.48
C GLU A 437 18.19 -31.00 -3.13
N ALA A 438 17.37 -30.37 -3.98
CA ALA A 438 16.30 -31.07 -4.66
C ALA A 438 16.88 -32.13 -5.62
N ALA A 439 17.90 -31.77 -6.42
CA ALA A 439 18.54 -32.70 -7.35
C ALA A 439 19.13 -33.92 -6.63
N LEU A 440 19.85 -33.69 -5.52
CA LEU A 440 20.39 -34.77 -4.70
C LEU A 440 19.29 -35.66 -4.09
N GLU A 441 18.17 -35.07 -3.64
CA GLU A 441 17.06 -35.84 -3.07
C GLU A 441 16.37 -36.75 -4.11
N TYR A 442 16.30 -36.30 -5.37
CA TYR A 442 15.72 -37.07 -6.47
C TYR A 442 16.75 -37.88 -7.28
N ASP A 443 17.98 -38.02 -6.78
CA ASP A 443 19.10 -38.73 -7.44
C ASP A 443 19.35 -38.24 -8.88
N MET A 444 19.19 -36.94 -9.10
CA MET A 444 19.46 -36.28 -10.37
C MET A 444 20.92 -35.84 -10.44
N GLU A 445 21.57 -36.17 -11.56
CA GLU A 445 22.91 -35.69 -11.86
C GLU A 445 22.93 -34.15 -11.95
N ILE A 446 23.79 -33.52 -11.16
CA ILE A 446 23.91 -32.05 -11.15
C ILE A 446 24.71 -31.61 -12.38
N LYS A 447 24.02 -31.04 -13.37
CA LYS A 447 24.61 -30.46 -14.57
C LYS A 447 24.39 -28.96 -14.62
N ASP A 448 25.25 -28.25 -15.34
CA ASP A 448 25.18 -26.79 -15.43
C ASP A 448 23.83 -26.32 -16.04
N GLU A 449 23.22 -27.14 -16.90
CA GLU A 449 21.93 -26.88 -17.54
C GLU A 449 20.78 -26.68 -16.55
N LEU A 450 20.86 -27.26 -15.34
CA LEU A 450 19.86 -27.04 -14.28
C LEU A 450 19.78 -25.57 -13.85
N PHE A 451 20.88 -24.82 -14.02
CA PHE A 451 21.01 -23.43 -13.63
C PHE A 451 20.85 -22.47 -14.81
N ALA A 452 20.88 -22.98 -16.04
CA ALA A 452 20.66 -22.22 -17.28
C ALA A 452 19.23 -21.67 -17.41
N LEU A 453 18.31 -22.18 -16.59
CA LEU A 453 16.89 -21.86 -16.63
C LEU A 453 16.58 -20.43 -16.14
N ILE A 454 17.49 -19.73 -15.45
CA ILE A 454 17.21 -18.39 -14.92
C ILE A 454 17.25 -17.33 -16.03
N VAL A 455 16.12 -16.65 -16.27
CA VAL A 455 15.95 -15.66 -17.33
C VAL A 455 15.62 -14.25 -16.79
N ASP A 456 15.92 -13.26 -17.63
CA ASP A 456 15.71 -11.80 -17.45
C ASP A 456 16.49 -11.16 -16.29
N PHE A 457 17.66 -10.61 -16.62
CA PHE A 457 18.55 -9.98 -15.66
C PHE A 457 18.73 -8.48 -15.94
N SER A 458 18.37 -7.64 -14.98
CA SER A 458 19.06 -6.35 -14.80
C SER A 458 20.56 -6.56 -14.53
N ASP A 459 21.37 -5.51 -14.65
CA ASP A 459 22.81 -5.61 -14.35
C ASP A 459 23.09 -6.12 -12.93
N ALA A 460 22.32 -5.64 -11.95
CA ALA A 460 22.44 -6.08 -10.56
C ALA A 460 22.06 -7.56 -10.40
N GLN A 461 20.97 -8.01 -11.01
CA GLN A 461 20.56 -9.42 -10.98
C GLN A 461 21.60 -10.31 -11.67
N ARG A 462 22.13 -9.89 -12.82
CA ARG A 462 23.14 -10.64 -13.59
C ARG A 462 24.39 -10.86 -12.76
N LEU A 463 24.93 -9.78 -12.21
CA LEU A 463 26.16 -9.84 -11.40
C LEU A 463 25.92 -10.63 -10.11
N GLY A 464 24.74 -10.48 -9.49
CA GLY A 464 24.36 -11.22 -8.29
C GLY A 464 24.29 -12.72 -8.55
N PHE A 465 23.66 -13.13 -9.66
CA PHE A 465 23.59 -14.53 -10.08
C PHE A 465 24.99 -15.12 -10.34
N ILE A 466 25.84 -14.42 -11.11
CA ILE A 466 27.20 -14.92 -11.41
C ILE A 466 27.99 -15.12 -10.12
N SER A 467 27.91 -14.16 -9.18
CA SER A 467 28.59 -14.28 -7.88
C SER A 467 28.06 -15.48 -7.10
N ALA A 468 26.74 -15.60 -6.94
CA ALA A 468 26.12 -16.70 -6.21
C ALA A 468 26.43 -18.07 -6.82
N PHE A 469 26.44 -18.17 -8.15
CA PHE A 469 26.77 -19.38 -8.89
C PHE A 469 28.21 -19.81 -8.62
N VAL A 470 29.15 -18.87 -8.69
CA VAL A 470 30.55 -19.15 -8.37
C VAL A 470 30.69 -19.63 -6.93
N ASP A 471 30.15 -18.89 -5.97
CA ASP A 471 30.31 -19.19 -4.54
C ASP A 471 29.71 -20.56 -4.20
N CYS A 472 28.49 -20.86 -4.67
CA CYS A 472 27.85 -22.14 -4.39
C CYS A 472 28.58 -23.34 -5.03
N PHE A 473 29.14 -23.19 -6.23
CA PHE A 473 29.90 -24.27 -6.86
C PHE A 473 31.30 -24.44 -6.27
N MET A 474 31.93 -23.36 -5.80
CA MET A 474 33.20 -23.45 -5.08
C MET A 474 33.03 -24.10 -3.71
N ASP A 475 31.89 -23.89 -3.05
CA ASP A 475 31.52 -24.55 -1.79
C ASP A 475 31.03 -26.00 -1.97
N TRP A 476 30.72 -26.41 -3.21
CA TRP A 476 30.24 -27.76 -3.48
C TRP A 476 31.39 -28.78 -3.45
N LYS A 477 31.30 -29.71 -2.50
CA LYS A 477 32.35 -30.72 -2.20
C LYS A 477 32.83 -31.54 -3.41
N ASP A 478 31.97 -31.79 -4.39
CA ASP A 478 32.27 -32.65 -5.55
C ASP A 478 32.71 -31.82 -6.77
N ASN A 479 32.85 -30.50 -6.61
CA ASN A 479 33.33 -29.64 -7.68
C ASN A 479 34.84 -29.82 -7.91
N THR A 480 35.18 -30.17 -9.15
CA THR A 480 36.58 -30.31 -9.62
C THR A 480 37.03 -29.14 -10.49
N ARG A 481 36.13 -28.18 -10.78
CA ARG A 481 36.38 -27.08 -11.71
C ARG A 481 37.00 -25.89 -11.00
N THR A 482 37.86 -25.17 -11.72
CA THR A 482 38.46 -23.94 -11.21
C THR A 482 37.45 -22.80 -11.19
N HIS A 483 37.69 -21.81 -10.33
CA HIS A 483 36.90 -20.58 -10.26
C HIS A 483 36.71 -19.91 -11.63
N ALA A 484 37.77 -19.85 -12.45
CA ALA A 484 37.72 -19.23 -13.78
C ALA A 484 36.76 -19.96 -14.72
N VAL A 485 36.73 -21.30 -14.67
CA VAL A 485 35.81 -22.12 -15.47
C VAL A 485 34.37 -21.88 -15.04
N ILE A 486 34.08 -21.95 -13.73
CA ILE A 486 32.74 -21.75 -13.19
C ILE A 486 32.22 -20.34 -13.48
N GLN A 487 33.07 -19.33 -13.32
CA GLN A 487 32.71 -17.95 -13.63
C GLN A 487 32.41 -17.76 -15.12
N SER A 488 33.15 -18.44 -16.01
CA SER A 488 32.87 -18.43 -17.44
C SER A 488 31.51 -19.06 -17.75
N VAL A 489 31.18 -20.19 -17.12
CA VAL A 489 29.87 -20.86 -17.28
C VAL A 489 28.72 -19.95 -16.81
N GLY A 490 28.83 -19.37 -15.61
CA GLY A 490 27.82 -18.45 -15.09
C GLY A 490 27.58 -17.24 -16.01
N LYS A 491 28.66 -16.68 -16.58
CA LYS A 491 28.57 -15.60 -17.59
C LYS A 491 27.86 -16.06 -18.87
N CYS A 492 28.12 -17.28 -19.34
CA CYS A 492 27.47 -17.84 -20.53
C CYS A 492 25.96 -17.98 -20.38
N PHE A 493 25.46 -18.34 -19.19
CA PHE A 493 24.01 -18.40 -18.96
C PHE A 493 23.33 -17.04 -19.05
N CYS A 494 23.99 -16.00 -18.52
CA CYS A 494 23.46 -14.65 -18.62
C CYS A 494 23.51 -14.08 -20.05
N SER A 495 24.48 -14.49 -20.87
CA SER A 495 24.63 -13.99 -22.25
C SER A 495 23.72 -14.73 -23.25
N ALA A 496 23.56 -16.05 -23.13
CA ALA A 496 22.74 -16.86 -24.03
C ALA A 496 21.23 -16.59 -23.91
N ASN A 497 20.75 -16.24 -22.72
CA ASN A 497 19.34 -15.93 -22.47
C ASN A 497 18.92 -14.56 -23.06
N SER A 498 19.85 -13.62 -23.25
CA SER A 498 19.54 -12.31 -23.86
C SER A 498 19.09 -12.39 -25.34
N SER A 499 19.51 -13.42 -26.08
CA SER A 499 19.29 -13.53 -27.53
C SER A 499 18.04 -14.34 -27.89
N LYS A 500 17.65 -15.33 -27.06
CA LYS A 500 16.45 -16.17 -27.28
C LYS A 500 15.18 -15.59 -26.65
N VAL A 501 15.27 -14.80 -25.58
CA VAL A 501 14.12 -14.24 -24.86
C VAL A 501 13.34 -13.19 -25.68
N LYS A 502 13.95 -12.54 -26.68
CA LYS A 502 13.24 -11.62 -27.58
C LYS A 502 12.11 -12.25 -28.40
N ARG A 503 12.03 -13.59 -28.51
CA ARG A 503 10.98 -14.29 -29.27
C ARG A 503 9.83 -14.86 -28.42
N ILE A 504 9.92 -14.82 -27.09
CA ILE A 504 8.95 -15.47 -26.19
C ILE A 504 8.48 -14.47 -25.11
N ILE A 505 8.05 -13.29 -25.51
CA ILE A 505 7.29 -12.40 -24.62
C ILE A 505 5.83 -12.47 -25.07
N ILE A 506 5.07 -13.39 -24.48
CA ILE A 506 3.61 -13.26 -24.38
C ILE A 506 3.38 -12.38 -23.14
N PRO A 507 2.60 -11.28 -23.24
CA PRO A 507 2.48 -10.32 -22.15
C PRO A 507 1.89 -10.98 -20.90
N LEU A 508 2.63 -10.91 -19.79
CA LEU A 508 2.12 -11.20 -18.45
C LEU A 508 0.86 -10.36 -18.19
N PRO A 509 -0.29 -10.95 -17.80
CA PRO A 509 -1.37 -10.17 -17.24
C PRO A 509 -0.89 -9.59 -15.92
N ALA A 510 -0.96 -8.26 -15.79
CA ALA A 510 -0.64 -7.56 -14.56
C ALA A 510 -1.30 -8.26 -13.37
N ILE A 511 -0.49 -8.67 -12.39
CA ILE A 511 -0.95 -9.12 -11.07
C ILE A 511 -1.64 -7.91 -10.45
N ARG A 512 -2.95 -7.80 -10.67
CA ARG A 512 -3.82 -6.88 -9.94
C ARG A 512 -4.08 -7.53 -8.59
N SER A 513 -3.48 -6.97 -7.55
CA SER A 513 -3.88 -7.21 -6.16
C SER A 513 -5.40 -7.00 -6.04
N ALA A 514 -6.09 -8.03 -5.58
CA ALA A 514 -7.49 -7.93 -5.14
C ALA A 514 -7.58 -7.12 -3.84
#